data_AF-A0A0K0D528-F1
#
_entry.id   AF-A0A0K0D528-F1
#
_cell.length_a   1.000
_cell.length_b   1.000
_cell.length_c   1.000
_cell.angle_alpha   90.00
_cell.angle_beta   90.00
_cell.angle_gamma   90.00
#
_symmetry.space_group_name_H-M   'P 1'
#
loop_
_entity.id
_entity.type
_entity.pdbx_description
1 polymer ?
#
loop_
_entity_poly.entity_id
_entity_poly.type
_entity_poly.pdbx_seq_one_letter_code
_entity_poly.pdbx_strand_id
1 'polypeptide(L)'
;MDDVEAELINELEFQYYGFSPFGFVDTVYNDCVQSWVEAVEEVFSSAPFSEMEDKQGYLAEVTKMFFHSKGIKEATDILTERILKYVLRIPRHVTLPEHEYTHQLLFSGEPDVQELNRQNSKLAKCIVEYRTTLKELKERIQEANDAAEVLTTLIEQLERASLDVTDDPVGDSDVNTPS
;
A
#
# COMPACT_ATOMS: atom_id res chain seq x y z
N MET A 1 14.17 29.71 19.09
CA MET A 1 14.59 28.66 18.14
C MET A 1 14.67 27.30 18.82
N ASP A 2 14.54 27.23 20.17
CA ASP A 2 14.63 25.97 20.92
C ASP A 2 13.30 25.20 21.05
N ASP A 3 12.14 25.85 20.92
CA ASP A 3 10.83 25.19 21.08
C ASP A 3 10.45 24.26 19.91
N VAL A 4 10.80 24.62 18.67
CA VAL A 4 10.47 23.81 17.47
C VAL A 4 11.35 22.55 17.41
N GLU A 5 12.57 22.63 17.94
CA GLU A 5 13.47 21.47 18.02
C GLU A 5 13.02 20.48 19.11
N ALA A 6 12.24 20.94 20.09
CA ALA A 6 11.67 20.12 21.15
C ALA A 6 10.41 19.34 20.70
N GLU A 7 9.58 19.93 19.82
CA GLU A 7 8.38 19.27 19.27
C GLU A 7 8.70 18.18 18.24
N LEU A 8 9.82 18.28 17.50
CA LEU A 8 10.30 17.22 16.58
C LEU A 8 11.07 16.09 17.29
N ILE A 9 11.16 16.10 18.62
CA ILE A 9 11.85 15.04 19.37
C ILE A 9 11.03 13.76 19.25
N ASN A 10 11.53 12.84 18.42
CA ASN A 10 11.06 11.47 18.21
C ASN A 10 10.01 11.22 17.11
N GLU A 11 9.76 12.15 16.19
CA GLU A 11 8.89 11.84 15.03
C GLU A 11 9.44 10.70 14.16
N LEU A 12 10.75 10.71 13.92
CA LEU A 12 11.43 9.66 13.16
C LEU A 12 11.33 8.31 13.87
N GLU A 13 11.59 8.30 15.18
CA GLU A 13 11.43 7.12 16.03
C GLU A 13 9.97 6.63 16.05
N PHE A 14 8.99 7.53 16.13
CA PHE A 14 7.57 7.18 16.09
C PHE A 14 7.18 6.54 14.76
N GLN A 15 7.61 7.11 13.64
CA GLN A 15 7.36 6.57 12.31
C GLN A 15 7.98 5.18 12.15
N TYR A 16 9.20 4.98 12.64
CA TYR A 16 9.92 3.72 12.51
C TYR A 16 9.37 2.61 13.42
N TYR A 17 9.15 2.91 14.71
CA TYR A 17 8.70 1.91 15.68
C TYR A 17 7.17 1.73 15.71
N GLY A 18 6.41 2.70 15.21
CA GLY A 18 4.94 2.73 15.30
C GLY A 18 4.40 3.07 16.69
N PHE A 19 5.26 3.47 17.63
CA PHE A 19 4.90 3.93 18.96
C PHE A 19 5.87 5.02 19.44
N SER A 20 5.43 5.82 20.42
CA SER A 20 6.28 6.85 21.02
C SER A 20 7.26 6.23 22.01
N PRO A 21 8.58 6.45 21.89
CA PRO A 21 9.55 5.98 22.87
C PRO A 21 9.25 6.41 24.30
N PHE A 22 8.76 7.64 24.49
CA PHE A 22 8.31 8.12 25.80
C PHE A 22 7.08 7.36 26.30
N GLY A 23 6.10 7.13 25.43
CA GLY A 23 4.92 6.34 25.76
C GLY A 23 5.28 4.90 26.14
N PHE A 24 6.26 4.29 25.47
CA PHE A 24 6.76 2.97 25.84
C PHE A 24 7.36 2.94 27.24
N VAL A 25 8.22 3.91 27.58
CA VAL A 25 8.84 3.96 28.91
C VAL A 25 7.80 4.21 30.00
N ASP A 26 6.80 5.05 29.74
CA ASP A 26 5.70 5.29 30.67
C ASP A 26 4.88 4.02 30.93
N THR A 27 4.57 3.25 29.88
CA THR A 27 3.91 1.94 30.04
C THR A 27 4.75 1.00 30.89
N VAL A 28 6.05 0.88 30.64
CA VAL A 28 6.95 0.03 31.45
C VAL A 28 6.96 0.47 32.91
N TYR A 29 6.99 1.78 33.18
CA TYR A 29 6.91 2.31 34.53
C TYR A 29 5.58 1.92 35.21
N ASN A 30 4.46 2.10 34.51
CA ASN A 30 3.15 1.75 35.01
C ASN A 30 3.02 0.24 35.28
N ASP A 31 3.59 -0.61 34.42
CA ASP A 31 3.63 -2.05 34.62
C ASP A 31 4.47 -2.43 35.85
N CYS A 32 5.59 -1.74 36.10
CA CYS A 32 6.36 -1.90 37.34
C CYS A 32 5.55 -1.50 38.57
N VAL A 33 4.77 -0.41 38.48
CA VAL A 33 3.87 0.03 39.55
C VAL A 33 2.83 -1.03 39.87
N GLN A 34 2.15 -1.52 38.83
CA GLN A 34 1.11 -2.53 38.95
C GLN A 34 1.67 -3.84 39.51
N SER A 35 2.83 -4.29 39.01
CA SER A 35 3.50 -5.49 39.51
C SER A 35 3.87 -5.38 40.99
N TRP A 36 4.27 -4.19 41.45
CA TRP A 36 4.55 -3.96 42.87
C TRP A 36 3.28 -4.01 43.72
N VAL A 37 2.18 -3.41 43.25
CA VAL A 37 0.89 -3.46 43.94
C VAL A 37 0.45 -4.91 44.14
N GLU A 38 0.52 -5.72 43.08
CA GLU A 38 0.16 -7.13 43.11
C GLU A 38 1.05 -7.93 44.09
N ALA A 39 2.36 -7.68 44.09
CA ALA A 39 3.28 -8.34 45.02
C ALA A 39 2.99 -7.97 46.49
N VAL A 40 2.65 -6.71 46.76
CA VAL A 40 2.25 -6.29 48.11
C VAL A 40 0.92 -6.94 48.51
N GLU A 41 -0.07 -6.97 47.62
CA GLU A 41 -1.36 -7.63 47.86
C GLU A 41 -1.21 -9.12 48.16
N GLU A 42 -0.33 -9.81 47.43
CA GLU A 42 -0.03 -11.23 47.65
C GLU A 42 0.54 -11.45 49.05
N VAL A 43 1.52 -10.66 49.49
CA VAL A 43 2.13 -10.79 50.83
C VAL A 43 1.09 -10.52 51.93
N PHE A 44 0.24 -9.50 51.75
CA PHE A 44 -0.80 -9.13 52.70
C PHE A 44 -2.05 -10.03 52.64
N SER A 45 -2.10 -10.99 51.72
CA SER A 45 -3.18 -11.98 51.62
C SER A 45 -3.10 -13.06 52.73
N SER A 46 -1.92 -13.22 53.35
CA SER A 46 -1.62 -14.28 54.32
C SER A 46 -1.59 -13.78 55.77
N ALA A 47 -1.83 -14.68 56.73
CA ALA A 47 -1.68 -14.38 58.16
C ALA A 47 -0.20 -14.07 58.51
N PRO A 48 0.09 -13.13 59.43
CA PRO A 48 -0.85 -12.40 60.29
C PRO A 48 -1.47 -11.15 59.63
N PHE A 49 -1.01 -10.76 58.44
CA PHE A 49 -1.41 -9.51 57.78
C PHE A 49 -2.87 -9.52 57.29
N SER A 50 -3.41 -10.71 57.00
CA SER A 50 -4.82 -10.89 56.62
C SER A 50 -5.81 -10.55 57.72
N GLU A 51 -5.38 -10.56 58.99
CA GLU A 51 -6.23 -10.36 60.18
C GLU A 51 -6.12 -8.94 60.76
N MET A 52 -5.41 -8.03 60.10
CA MET A 52 -5.29 -6.63 60.54
C MET A 52 -6.59 -5.84 60.33
N GLU A 53 -6.99 -5.05 61.33
CA GLU A 53 -8.16 -4.15 61.26
C GLU A 53 -8.04 -3.09 60.16
N ASP A 54 -6.83 -2.54 59.91
CA ASP A 54 -6.57 -1.53 58.86
C ASP A 54 -5.64 -2.06 57.75
N LYS A 55 -5.93 -3.26 57.24
CA LYS A 55 -5.16 -3.86 56.15
C LYS A 55 -5.01 -2.92 54.94
N GLN A 56 -6.06 -2.21 54.55
CA GLN A 56 -6.02 -1.33 53.38
C GLN A 56 -5.14 -0.09 53.59
N GLY A 57 -5.15 0.53 54.77
CA GLY A 57 -4.26 1.66 55.09
C GLY A 57 -2.79 1.27 55.05
N TYR A 58 -2.45 0.12 55.64
CA TYR A 58 -1.07 -0.41 55.59
C TYR A 58 -0.64 -0.79 54.18
N LEU A 59 -1.52 -1.42 53.40
CA LEU A 59 -1.23 -1.77 52.02
C LEU A 59 -0.94 -0.54 51.17
N ALA A 60 -1.74 0.52 51.30
CA ALA A 60 -1.51 1.78 50.61
C ALA A 60 -0.16 2.41 51.00
N GLU A 61 0.19 2.39 52.28
CA GLU A 61 1.44 2.99 52.77
C GLU A 61 2.68 2.22 52.30
N VAL A 62 2.65 0.87 52.34
CA VAL A 62 3.75 0.03 51.86
C VAL A 62 3.93 0.15 50.35
N THR A 63 2.84 0.15 49.59
CA THR A 63 2.87 0.40 48.14
C THR A 63 3.51 1.75 47.82
N LYS A 64 3.12 2.79 48.57
CA LYS A 64 3.65 4.15 48.41
C LYS A 64 5.14 4.25 48.74
N MET A 65 5.62 3.53 49.75
CA MET A 65 7.00 3.59 50.24
C MET A 65 8.03 3.21 49.17
N PHE A 66 7.70 2.24 48.30
CA PHE A 66 8.58 1.82 47.21
C PHE A 66 8.85 2.94 46.21
N PHE A 67 7.81 3.69 45.82
CA PHE A 67 7.91 4.78 44.83
C PHE A 67 8.37 6.12 45.43
N HIS A 68 8.34 6.27 46.75
CA HIS A 68 8.91 7.43 47.44
C HIS A 68 10.39 7.26 47.77
N SER A 69 10.93 6.05 47.58
CA SER A 69 12.36 5.80 47.71
C SER A 69 13.13 6.58 46.64
N LYS A 70 13.97 7.51 47.09
CA LYS A 70 14.85 8.30 46.23
C LYS A 70 15.68 7.43 45.29
N GLY A 71 16.15 6.27 45.76
CA GLY A 71 16.96 5.35 44.95
C GLY A 71 16.17 4.70 43.81
N ILE A 72 14.90 4.34 44.03
CA ILE A 72 14.05 3.77 42.99
C ILE A 72 13.73 4.83 41.94
N LYS A 73 13.38 6.04 42.38
CA LYS A 73 13.14 7.17 41.47
C LYS A 73 14.36 7.46 40.60
N GLU A 74 15.54 7.58 41.20
CA GLU A 74 16.80 7.81 40.47
C GLU A 74 17.11 6.66 39.50
N ALA A 75 16.89 5.41 39.91
CA ALA A 75 17.10 4.26 39.04
C ALA A 75 16.17 4.27 37.81
N THR A 76 14.89 4.60 38.02
CA THR A 76 13.90 4.75 36.94
C THR A 76 14.25 5.91 36.01
N ASP A 77 14.70 7.04 36.55
CA ASP A 77 15.12 8.20 35.75
C ASP A 77 16.33 7.84 34.86
N ILE A 78 17.34 7.17 35.44
CA ILE A 78 18.52 6.69 34.69
C ILE A 78 18.13 5.67 33.63
N LEU A 79 17.23 4.75 33.95
CA LEU A 79 16.74 3.75 33.01
C LEU A 79 16.04 4.42 31.82
N THR A 80 15.15 5.37 32.12
CA THR A 80 14.40 6.17 31.14
C THR A 80 15.36 6.90 30.21
N GLU A 81 16.33 7.63 30.77
CA GLU A 81 17.32 8.36 29.98
C GLU A 81 18.10 7.41 29.05
N ARG A 82 18.55 6.26 29.57
CA ARG A 82 19.36 5.32 28.79
C ARG A 82 18.57 4.65 27.68
N ILE A 83 17.34 4.25 27.94
CA ILE A 83 16.46 3.64 26.92
C ILE A 83 16.22 4.64 25.80
N LEU A 84 15.84 5.88 26.14
CA LEU A 84 15.54 6.90 25.16
C LEU A 84 16.76 7.34 24.35
N LYS A 85 17.96 7.31 24.96
CA LYS A 85 19.19 7.78 24.32
C LYS A 85 19.94 6.72 23.52
N TYR A 86 19.97 5.48 24.01
CA TYR A 86 20.85 4.44 23.45
C TYR A 86 20.10 3.26 22.83
N VAL A 87 18.84 3.03 23.17
CA VAL A 87 18.08 1.88 22.69
C VAL A 87 17.08 2.30 21.62
N LEU A 88 16.26 3.30 21.94
CA LEU A 88 15.16 3.75 21.08
C LEU A 88 15.51 4.98 20.23
N ARG A 89 16.73 5.51 20.33
CA ARG A 89 17.16 6.63 19.49
C ARG A 89 17.67 6.13 18.17
N ILE A 90 17.12 6.66 17.07
CA ILE A 90 17.67 6.42 15.75
C ILE A 90 18.82 7.41 15.52
N PRO A 91 20.05 6.94 15.26
CA PRO A 91 21.16 7.85 15.08
C PRO A 91 20.95 8.75 13.85
N ARG A 92 21.17 10.06 13.99
CA ARG A 92 20.95 11.06 12.92
C ARG A 92 21.75 10.82 11.63
N HIS A 93 22.80 10.00 11.69
CA HIS A 93 23.63 9.65 10.54
C HIS A 93 23.16 8.38 9.81
N VAL A 94 22.10 7.74 10.29
CA VAL A 94 21.52 6.54 9.68
C VAL A 94 20.31 6.95 8.85
N THR A 95 20.33 6.60 7.58
CA THR A 95 19.15 6.67 6.72
C THR A 95 18.38 5.37 6.87
N LEU A 96 17.11 5.45 7.28
CA LEU A 96 16.24 4.29 7.34
C LEU A 96 15.90 3.80 5.93
N PRO A 97 15.65 2.50 5.73
CA PRO A 97 15.32 1.93 4.42
C PRO A 97 14.13 2.62 3.73
N GLU A 98 13.11 2.99 4.51
CA GLU A 98 11.92 3.70 4.01
C GLU A 98 12.21 5.10 3.46
N HIS A 99 13.34 5.71 3.85
CA HIS A 99 13.76 7.05 3.44
C HIS A 99 14.88 7.01 2.39
N GLU A 100 15.32 5.84 1.93
CA GLU A 100 16.44 5.71 1.01
C GLU A 100 16.20 6.46 -0.31
N TYR A 101 15.00 6.30 -0.91
CA TYR A 101 14.65 6.99 -2.14
C TYR A 101 14.54 8.51 -1.96
N THR A 102 13.94 8.97 -0.85
CA THR A 102 13.85 10.40 -0.53
C THR A 102 15.23 11.00 -0.34
N HIS A 103 16.12 10.29 0.34
CA HIS A 103 17.51 10.68 0.51
C HIS A 103 18.22 10.76 -0.84
N GLN A 104 18.08 9.75 -1.71
CA GLN A 104 18.67 9.79 -3.06
C GLN A 104 18.12 10.97 -3.90
N LEU A 105 16.81 11.26 -3.79
CA LEU A 105 16.15 12.38 -4.46
C LEU A 105 16.68 13.75 -4.03
N LEU A 106 16.97 13.94 -2.73
CA LEU A 106 17.59 15.16 -2.21
C LEU A 106 18.94 15.48 -2.88
N PHE A 107 19.70 14.46 -3.29
CA PHE A 107 21.02 14.63 -3.93
C PHE A 107 20.99 14.58 -5.46
N SER A 108 19.88 14.20 -6.09
CA SER A 108 19.81 14.07 -7.56
C SER A 108 19.55 15.38 -8.30
N GLY A 109 19.57 16.52 -7.60
CA GLY A 109 19.16 17.83 -8.11
C GLY A 109 17.64 17.95 -8.11
N GLU A 110 17.12 19.19 -8.09
CA GLU A 110 15.68 19.38 -8.19
C GLU A 110 15.18 18.80 -9.53
N PRO A 111 14.33 17.77 -9.52
CA PRO A 111 13.73 17.30 -10.76
C PRO A 111 12.92 18.44 -11.35
N ASP A 112 13.05 18.68 -12.65
CA ASP A 112 12.20 19.63 -13.35
C ASP A 112 10.78 19.05 -13.44
N VAL A 113 10.01 19.28 -12.38
CA VAL A 113 8.63 18.82 -12.23
C VAL A 113 7.77 19.34 -13.38
N GLN A 114 8.10 20.53 -13.92
CA GLN A 114 7.36 21.10 -15.05
C GLN A 114 7.64 20.31 -16.33
N GLU A 115 8.89 19.96 -16.60
CA GLU A 115 9.24 19.12 -17.75
C GLU A 115 8.64 17.71 -17.62
N LEU A 116 8.69 17.09 -16.44
CA LEU A 116 8.05 15.80 -16.19
C LEU A 116 6.55 15.86 -16.47
N ASN A 117 5.89 16.91 -15.98
CA ASN A 117 4.45 17.07 -16.16
C ASN A 117 4.09 17.38 -17.63
N ARG A 118 4.95 18.11 -18.34
CA ARG A 118 4.82 18.34 -19.79
C ARG A 118 4.95 17.03 -20.57
N GLN A 119 5.93 16.19 -20.24
CA GLN A 119 6.11 14.88 -20.86
C GLN A 119 4.92 13.96 -20.59
N ASN A 120 4.43 13.93 -19.35
CA ASN A 120 3.26 13.14 -18.97
C ASN A 120 2.00 13.59 -19.73
N SER A 121 1.79 14.91 -19.84
CA SER A 121 0.70 15.49 -20.62
C SER A 121 0.79 15.15 -22.12
N LYS A 122 2.01 15.15 -22.68
CA LYS A 122 2.24 14.76 -24.08
C LYS A 122 1.91 13.28 -24.28
N LEU A 123 2.37 12.42 -23.36
CA LEU A 123 2.13 10.98 -23.44
C LEU A 123 0.63 10.65 -23.33
N ALA A 124 -0.09 11.33 -22.42
CA ALA A 124 -1.53 11.19 -22.29
C ALA A 124 -2.28 11.55 -23.59
N LYS A 125 -1.86 12.62 -24.28
CA LYS A 125 -2.43 12.98 -25.59
C LYS A 125 -2.16 11.91 -26.64
N CYS A 126 -0.92 11.43 -26.76
CA CYS A 126 -0.58 10.37 -27.70
C CYS A 126 -1.36 9.08 -27.43
N ILE A 127 -1.62 8.73 -26.17
CA ILE A 127 -2.46 7.56 -25.82
C ILE A 127 -3.88 7.73 -26.36
N VAL A 128 -4.48 8.91 -26.23
CA VAL A 128 -5.82 9.19 -26.76
C VAL A 128 -5.83 9.10 -28.29
N GLU A 129 -4.85 9.72 -28.95
CA GLU A 129 -4.70 9.65 -30.41
C GLU A 129 -4.59 8.20 -30.89
N TYR A 130 -3.69 7.40 -30.31
CA TYR A 130 -3.54 6.00 -30.68
C TYR A 130 -4.80 5.17 -30.43
N ARG A 131 -5.56 5.45 -29.35
CA ARG A 131 -6.84 4.77 -29.10
C ARG A 131 -7.87 5.10 -30.17
N THR A 132 -7.96 6.36 -30.59
CA THR A 132 -8.87 6.79 -31.67
C THR A 132 -8.49 6.15 -33.00
N THR A 133 -7.21 6.23 -33.39
CA THR A 133 -6.72 5.61 -34.63
C THR A 133 -6.94 4.10 -34.64
N LEU A 134 -6.72 3.43 -33.50
CA LEU A 134 -6.96 1.99 -33.39
C LEU A 134 -8.44 1.64 -33.57
N LYS A 135 -9.35 2.48 -33.04
CA LYS A 135 -10.79 2.31 -33.23
C LYS A 135 -11.17 2.45 -34.71
N GLU A 136 -10.71 3.51 -35.37
CA GLU A 136 -10.96 3.74 -36.79
C GLU A 136 -10.42 2.60 -37.67
N LEU A 137 -9.22 2.09 -37.36
CA LEU A 137 -8.63 0.97 -38.10
C LEU A 137 -9.47 -0.31 -37.94
N LYS A 138 -9.99 -0.57 -36.74
CA LYS A 138 -10.86 -1.73 -36.49
C LYS A 138 -12.18 -1.62 -37.26
N GLU A 139 -12.78 -0.44 -37.30
CA GLU A 139 -14.00 -0.20 -38.09
C GLU A 139 -13.74 -0.47 -39.58
N ARG A 140 -12.64 0.05 -40.13
CA ARG A 140 -12.26 -0.21 -41.55
C ARG A 140 -12.00 -1.68 -41.85
N ILE A 141 -11.37 -2.41 -40.92
CA ILE A 141 -11.15 -3.86 -41.06
C ILE A 141 -12.49 -4.59 -41.10
N GLN A 142 -13.44 -4.19 -40.26
CA GLN A 142 -14.78 -4.78 -40.26
C GLN A 142 -15.51 -4.50 -41.57
N GLU A 143 -15.51 -3.25 -42.04
CA GLU A 143 -16.12 -2.88 -43.33
C GLU A 143 -15.54 -3.67 -44.51
N ALA A 144 -14.21 -3.86 -44.52
CA ALA A 144 -13.55 -4.64 -45.56
C ALA A 144 -13.92 -6.13 -45.50
N ASN A 145 -14.06 -6.70 -44.30
CA ASN A 145 -14.51 -8.08 -44.12
C ASN A 145 -15.96 -8.26 -44.56
N ASP A 146 -16.85 -7.34 -44.18
CA ASP A 146 -18.27 -7.37 -44.58
C ASP A 146 -18.40 -7.31 -46.11
N ALA A 147 -17.62 -6.44 -46.77
CA ALA A 147 -17.60 -6.35 -48.24
C ALA A 147 -17.05 -7.64 -48.89
N ALA A 148 -16.03 -8.25 -48.31
CA ALA A 148 -15.47 -9.50 -48.80
C ALA A 148 -16.48 -10.66 -48.68
N GLU A 149 -17.27 -10.72 -47.61
CA GLU A 149 -18.33 -11.70 -47.43
C GLU A 149 -19.45 -11.55 -48.47
N VAL A 150 -19.89 -10.32 -48.73
CA VAL A 150 -20.88 -10.02 -49.78
C VAL A 150 -20.36 -10.44 -51.16
N LEU A 151 -19.12 -10.09 -51.49
CA LEU A 151 -18.50 -10.47 -52.76
C LEU A 151 -18.39 -11.99 -52.91
N THR A 152 -18.03 -12.69 -51.83
CA THR A 152 -17.94 -14.16 -51.82
C THR A 152 -19.31 -14.79 -52.09
N THR A 153 -20.35 -14.28 -51.43
CA THR A 153 -21.73 -14.76 -51.63
C THR A 153 -22.21 -14.51 -53.07
N LEU A 154 -21.91 -13.35 -53.66
CA LEU A 154 -22.24 -13.04 -55.04
C LEU A 154 -21.52 -13.95 -56.04
N ILE A 155 -20.23 -14.26 -55.79
CA ILE A 155 -19.47 -15.21 -56.60
C ILE A 155 -20.12 -16.59 -56.55
N GLU A 156 -20.44 -17.10 -55.35
CA GLU A 156 -21.12 -18.39 -55.19
C GLU A 156 -22.50 -18.44 -55.86
N GLN A 157 -23.25 -17.32 -55.86
CA GLN A 157 -24.54 -17.22 -56.54
C GLN A 157 -24.38 -17.22 -58.08
N LEU A 158 -23.38 -16.51 -58.60
CA LEU A 158 -23.05 -16.49 -60.02
C LEU A 158 -22.60 -17.86 -60.52
N GLU A 159 -21.74 -18.55 -59.76
CA GLU A 159 -21.30 -19.91 -60.09
C GLU A 159 -22.48 -20.89 -60.14
N ARG A 160 -23.43 -20.79 -59.18
CA ARG A 160 -24.65 -21.61 -59.16
C ARG A 160 -25.58 -21.31 -60.34
N ALA A 161 -25.83 -20.03 -60.63
CA ALA A 161 -26.66 -19.62 -61.76
C ALA A 161 -26.04 -19.99 -63.13
N SER A 162 -24.71 -20.01 -63.22
CA SER A 162 -24.00 -20.47 -64.42
C SER A 162 -24.15 -21.98 -64.66
N LEU A 163 -24.36 -22.79 -63.62
CA LEU A 163 -24.55 -24.23 -63.73
C LEU A 163 -25.99 -24.60 -64.13
N ASP A 164 -27.00 -23.81 -63.72
CA ASP A 164 -28.42 -24.05 -64.07
C ASP A 164 -28.76 -23.72 -65.55
N VAL A 165 -27.91 -22.99 -66.28
CA VAL A 165 -28.15 -22.62 -67.69
C VAL A 165 -27.73 -23.72 -68.69
N THR A 166 -27.02 -24.75 -68.24
CA THR A 166 -26.53 -25.83 -69.12
C THR A 166 -27.45 -27.05 -69.26
N ASP A 167 -28.62 -27.07 -68.61
CA ASP A 167 -29.55 -28.22 -68.62
C ASP A 167 -30.88 -27.95 -69.37
N ASP A 168 -30.85 -27.23 -70.50
CA ASP A 168 -31.97 -27.24 -71.47
C ASP A 168 -31.64 -28.22 -72.63
N PRO A 169 -32.41 -29.31 -72.84
CA PRO A 169 -32.15 -30.23 -73.94
C PRO A 169 -32.61 -29.59 -75.25
N VAL A 170 -31.64 -29.21 -76.08
CA VAL A 170 -31.87 -28.76 -77.46
C VAL A 170 -32.59 -29.89 -78.22
N GLY A 171 -33.82 -29.58 -78.62
CA GLY A 171 -34.66 -30.43 -79.45
C GLY A 171 -34.00 -30.76 -80.79
N ASP A 172 -33.97 -32.06 -81.06
CA ASP A 172 -33.63 -32.65 -82.34
C ASP A 172 -34.60 -32.12 -83.41
N SER A 173 -34.09 -31.38 -84.39
CA SER A 173 -34.85 -30.97 -85.57
C SER A 173 -34.20 -31.56 -86.81
N ASP A 174 -34.97 -32.44 -87.43
CA ASP A 174 -34.73 -33.12 -88.69
C ASP A 174 -34.08 -32.24 -89.76
N VAL A 175 -32.95 -32.71 -90.30
CA VAL A 175 -32.42 -32.26 -91.59
C VAL A 175 -32.55 -33.40 -92.59
N ASN A 176 -33.62 -33.33 -93.37
CA ASN A 176 -33.87 -34.12 -94.55
C ASN A 176 -33.05 -33.51 -95.72
N THR A 177 -32.24 -34.30 -96.45
CA THR A 177 -31.81 -33.93 -97.81
C THR A 177 -31.59 -35.17 -98.70
N PRO A 178 -31.83 -35.05 -100.01
CA PRO A 178 -32.23 -36.16 -100.87
C PRO A 178 -31.09 -36.70 -101.76
N SER A 179 -31.18 -38.00 -102.10
CA SER A 179 -30.93 -38.60 -103.43
C SER A 179 -31.28 -40.08 -103.40
#